data_AF-A0A382ABH2-F1
#
_entry.id   AF-A0A382ABH2-F1
#
_cell.length_a   1.000
_cell.length_b   1.000
_cell.length_c   1.000
_cell.angle_alpha   90.00
_cell.angle_beta   90.00
_cell.angle_gamma   90.00
#
_symmetry.space_group_name_H-M   'P 1'
#
loop_
_entity.id
_entity.type
_entity.pdbx_description
1 polymer ?
#
loop_
_entity_poly.entity_id
_entity_poly.type
_entity_poly.pdbx_seq_one_letter_code
_entity_poly.pdbx_strand_id
1 'polypeptide(L)'
;MKTTAVLILDHIDDPEGLEALYRQDPEAFRESLDEAFHAARDSTALRVWRARLEYREVLPGAKYGLGLWYTLGICFVVGALVRLPAIWLGEEWYYPRFAPLWIILGITGYFLIRRPDRTLLISGVSLTLAAIVYVSLLPSYSAGNQVYYSDSIVMALIHLPLALWGYLGLVFLGEAWRDEQSRVRFVRYSGELVILTSLVGLGG
;
A
#
# COMPACT_ATOMS: atom_id res chain seq x y z
N MET A 1 -9.92 -39.15 18.71
CA MET A 1 -8.50 -38.77 18.82
C MET A 1 -7.71 -39.35 17.68
N LYS A 2 -7.24 -38.47 16.78
CA LYS A 2 -6.26 -38.81 15.75
C LYS A 2 -4.96 -39.32 16.42
N THR A 3 -4.22 -40.21 15.75
CA THR A 3 -2.94 -40.74 16.25
C THR A 3 -1.97 -39.61 16.62
N THR A 4 -1.92 -38.55 15.82
CA THR A 4 -1.10 -37.37 16.05
C THR A 4 -1.52 -36.59 17.31
N ALA A 5 -2.81 -36.55 17.65
CA ALA A 5 -3.28 -35.88 18.87
C ALA A 5 -2.80 -36.59 20.14
N VAL A 6 -2.69 -37.92 20.11
CA VAL A 6 -2.15 -38.72 21.22
C VAL A 6 -0.65 -38.49 21.36
N LEU A 7 0.09 -38.48 20.24
CA LEU A 7 1.53 -38.20 20.24
C LEU A 7 1.86 -36.79 20.76
N ILE A 8 1.01 -35.80 20.49
CA ILE A 8 1.12 -34.44 21.03
C ILE A 8 0.95 -34.43 22.56
N LEU A 9 0.00 -35.20 23.09
CA LEU A 9 -0.19 -35.31 24.53
C LEU A 9 0.95 -36.04 25.22
N ASP A 10 1.52 -37.07 24.58
CA ASP A 10 2.67 -37.82 25.12
C ASP A 10 3.94 -36.97 25.23
N HIS A 11 4.11 -35.98 24.34
CA HIS A 11 5.26 -35.06 24.33
C HIS A 11 4.92 -33.67 24.90
N ILE A 12 3.85 -33.53 25.69
CA ILE A 12 3.35 -32.21 26.12
C ILE A 12 4.35 -31.41 26.96
N ASP A 13 5.20 -32.11 27.71
CA ASP A 13 6.28 -31.55 28.54
C ASP A 13 7.66 -31.61 27.86
N ASP A 14 7.72 -32.06 26.60
CA ASP A 14 8.93 -32.15 25.78
C ASP A 14 8.87 -31.17 24.58
N PRO A 15 9.47 -29.97 24.71
CA PRO A 15 9.47 -28.97 23.65
C PRO A 15 10.15 -29.43 22.36
N GLU A 16 11.21 -30.24 22.45
CA GLU A 16 11.95 -30.73 21.29
C GLU A 16 11.14 -31.78 20.53
N GLY A 17 10.47 -32.68 21.26
CA GLY A 17 9.55 -33.66 20.71
C GLY A 17 8.39 -33.02 19.94
N LEU A 18 7.77 -31.98 20.49
CA LEU A 18 6.69 -31.24 19.82
C LEU A 18 7.15 -30.54 18.53
N GLU A 19 8.34 -29.94 18.53
CA GLU A 19 8.90 -29.32 17.33
C GLU A 19 9.27 -30.37 16.26
N ALA A 20 9.78 -31.54 16.67
CA ALA A 20 10.07 -32.65 15.76
C ALA A 20 8.78 -33.17 15.09
N LEU A 21 7.72 -33.37 15.87
CA LEU A 21 6.38 -33.75 15.38
C LEU A 21 5.84 -32.73 14.38
N TYR A 22 5.94 -31.43 14.69
CA TYR A 22 5.52 -30.37 13.77
C TYR A 22 6.34 -30.36 12.47
N ARG A 23 7.65 -30.55 12.54
CA ARG A 23 8.53 -30.57 11.35
C ARG A 23 8.30 -31.78 10.46
N GLN A 24 7.90 -32.90 11.05
CA GLN A 24 7.63 -34.12 10.30
C GLN A 24 6.35 -34.00 9.47
N ASP A 25 5.27 -33.49 10.06
CA ASP A 25 4.00 -33.28 9.36
C ASP A 25 3.25 -32.03 9.89
N PRO A 26 3.49 -30.86 9.29
CA PRO A 26 2.90 -29.60 9.74
C PRO A 26 1.37 -29.55 9.61
N GLU A 27 0.79 -30.24 8.63
CA GLU A 27 -0.65 -30.23 8.39
C GLU A 27 -1.37 -31.12 9.39
N ALA A 28 -0.91 -32.37 9.56
CA ALA A 28 -1.48 -33.29 10.52
C ALA A 28 -1.36 -32.75 11.96
N PHE A 29 -0.25 -32.09 12.29
CA PHE A 29 -0.07 -31.44 13.59
C PHE A 29 -1.09 -30.32 13.82
N ARG A 30 -1.28 -29.42 12.84
CA ARG A 30 -2.26 -28.32 12.95
C ARG A 30 -3.68 -28.84 13.14
N GLU A 31 -4.08 -29.85 12.38
CA GLU A 31 -5.44 -30.40 12.48
C GLU A 31 -5.72 -31.12 13.80
N SER A 32 -4.68 -31.68 14.42
CA SER A 32 -4.80 -32.46 15.67
C SER A 32 -4.53 -31.63 16.92
N LEU A 33 -3.98 -30.42 16.78
CA LEU A 33 -3.66 -29.53 17.89
C LEU A 33 -4.90 -29.10 18.68
N ASP A 34 -6.01 -28.79 18.00
CA ASP A 34 -7.26 -28.39 18.67
C ASP A 34 -7.85 -29.57 19.47
N GLU A 35 -7.73 -30.79 18.95
CA GLU A 35 -8.16 -32.02 19.63
C GLU A 35 -7.30 -32.30 20.88
N ALA A 36 -5.98 -32.14 20.79
CA ALA A 36 -5.06 -32.26 21.93
C ALA A 36 -5.29 -31.14 22.98
N PHE A 37 -5.58 -29.92 22.53
CA PHE A 37 -5.89 -28.79 23.40
C PHE A 37 -7.17 -29.01 24.20
N HIS A 38 -8.20 -29.61 23.59
CA HIS A 38 -9.43 -29.95 24.31
C HIS A 38 -9.21 -31.00 25.40
N ALA A 39 -8.27 -31.94 25.20
CA ALA A 39 -7.90 -32.97 26.17
C ALA A 39 -7.03 -32.42 27.32
N ALA A 40 -6.14 -31.46 27.05
CA ALA A 40 -5.21 -30.90 28.04
C ALA A 40 -5.22 -29.35 28.05
N ARG A 41 -6.37 -28.78 28.43
CA ARG A 41 -6.61 -27.32 28.39
C ARG A 41 -5.67 -26.49 29.28
N ASP A 42 -5.12 -27.09 30.33
CA ASP A 42 -4.27 -26.40 31.31
C ASP A 42 -2.79 -26.34 30.91
N SER A 43 -2.39 -26.98 29.80
CA SER A 43 -0.99 -26.98 29.37
C SER A 43 -0.55 -25.64 28.78
N THR A 44 0.54 -25.11 29.33
CA THR A 44 1.18 -23.90 28.82
C THR A 44 1.80 -24.13 27.44
N ALA A 45 2.35 -25.32 27.18
CA ALA A 45 2.97 -25.66 25.89
C ALA A 45 1.96 -25.60 24.74
N LEU A 46 0.78 -26.20 24.91
CA LEU A 46 -0.27 -26.18 23.88
C LEU A 46 -0.84 -24.77 23.67
N ARG A 47 -0.93 -23.95 24.72
CA ARG A 47 -1.32 -22.53 24.60
C ARG A 47 -0.33 -21.74 23.76
N VAL A 48 0.98 -21.95 23.95
CA VAL A 48 2.03 -21.31 23.16
C VAL A 48 1.99 -21.78 21.71
N TRP A 49 1.81 -23.07 21.46
CA TRP A 49 1.69 -23.62 20.11
C TRP A 49 0.46 -23.10 19.36
N ARG A 50 -0.69 -23.04 20.04
CA ARG A 50 -1.90 -22.42 19.50
C ARG A 50 -1.64 -20.97 19.14
N ALA A 51 -1.05 -20.20 20.05
CA ALA A 51 -0.69 -18.81 19.78
C ALA A 51 0.27 -18.70 18.59
N ARG A 52 1.30 -19.53 18.47
CA ARG A 52 2.26 -19.54 17.36
C ARG A 52 1.62 -19.84 16.00
N LEU A 53 0.71 -20.83 15.95
CA LEU A 53 0.12 -21.30 14.69
C LEU A 53 -1.12 -20.52 14.27
N GLU A 54 -1.91 -20.02 15.23
CA GLU A 54 -3.04 -19.13 14.99
C GLU A 54 -2.62 -17.66 14.93
N TYR A 55 -1.34 -17.34 15.16
CA TYR A 55 -0.79 -16.01 14.93
C TYR A 55 -0.88 -15.68 13.44
N ARG A 56 -2.03 -15.13 13.05
CA ARG A 56 -2.05 -14.16 11.96
C ARG A 56 -1.46 -12.89 12.53
N GLU A 57 -0.44 -12.36 11.86
CA GLU A 57 -0.17 -10.94 11.96
C GLU A 57 -1.52 -10.23 11.89
N VAL A 58 -1.86 -9.49 12.94
CA VAL A 58 -2.93 -8.51 12.84
C VAL A 58 -2.38 -7.44 11.92
N LEU A 59 -2.39 -7.70 10.61
CA LEU A 59 -2.44 -6.64 9.61
C LEU A 59 -3.55 -5.73 10.13
N PRO A 60 -3.23 -4.48 10.54
CA PRO A 60 -4.14 -3.63 11.27
C PRO A 60 -5.48 -3.67 10.57
N GLY A 61 -6.46 -4.27 11.28
CA GLY A 61 -7.68 -4.80 10.71
C GLY A 61 -8.26 -3.83 9.70
N ALA A 62 -8.39 -4.30 8.48
CA ALA A 62 -9.21 -3.66 7.49
C ALA A 62 -10.63 -3.59 8.04
N LYS A 63 -10.95 -2.45 8.66
CA LYS A 63 -12.31 -1.89 8.69
C LYS A 63 -12.67 -1.59 7.22
N TYR A 64 -12.95 -2.64 6.45
CA TYR A 64 -13.14 -2.59 5.00
C TYR A 64 -14.26 -1.60 4.63
N GLY A 65 -15.29 -1.47 5.46
CA GLY A 65 -16.42 -0.55 5.19
C GLY A 65 -16.00 0.91 5.06
N LEU A 66 -15.38 1.49 6.09
CA LEU A 66 -14.95 2.90 6.06
C LEU A 66 -13.78 3.12 5.10
N GLY A 67 -12.83 2.18 5.05
CA GLY A 67 -11.69 2.27 4.14
C GLY A 67 -12.09 2.33 2.68
N LEU A 68 -13.05 1.50 2.27
CA LEU A 68 -13.57 1.45 0.90
C LEU A 68 -14.25 2.77 0.52
N TRP A 69 -15.07 3.35 1.40
CA TRP A 69 -15.71 4.63 1.12
C TRP A 69 -14.72 5.77 0.95
N TYR A 70 -13.66 5.83 1.76
CA TYR A 70 -12.59 6.81 1.56
C TYR A 70 -11.88 6.61 0.22
N THR A 71 -11.53 5.37 -0.13
CA THR A 71 -10.90 5.06 -1.43
C THR A 71 -11.82 5.45 -2.60
N LEU A 72 -13.10 5.07 -2.56
CA LEU A 72 -14.08 5.43 -3.58
C LEU A 72 -14.24 6.96 -3.70
N GLY A 73 -14.32 7.67 -2.57
CA GLY A 73 -14.40 9.12 -2.55
C GLY A 73 -13.18 9.78 -3.18
N ILE A 74 -11.98 9.31 -2.84
CA ILE A 74 -10.72 9.79 -3.44
C ILE A 74 -10.70 9.50 -4.95
N CYS A 75 -11.02 8.28 -5.37
CA CYS A 75 -11.08 7.92 -6.79
C CYS A 75 -12.07 8.80 -7.57
N PHE A 76 -13.25 9.07 -6.98
CA PHE A 76 -14.25 9.95 -7.59
C PHE A 76 -13.74 11.38 -7.73
N VAL A 77 -13.16 11.96 -6.66
CA VAL A 77 -12.61 13.32 -6.67
C VAL A 77 -11.45 13.44 -7.65
N VAL A 78 -10.50 12.50 -7.63
CA VAL A 78 -9.35 12.48 -8.54
C VAL A 78 -9.85 12.32 -9.98
N GLY A 79 -10.77 11.39 -10.24
CA GLY A 79 -11.36 11.21 -11.57
C GLY A 79 -12.06 12.46 -12.09
N ALA A 80 -12.81 13.16 -11.22
CA ALA A 80 -13.46 14.43 -11.54
C ALA A 80 -12.43 15.53 -11.83
N LEU A 81 -11.37 15.65 -11.02
CA LEU A 81 -10.29 16.62 -11.23
C LEU A 81 -9.50 16.35 -12.51
N VAL A 82 -9.32 15.09 -12.89
CA VAL A 82 -8.67 14.74 -14.16
C VAL A 82 -9.58 15.04 -15.35
N ARG A 83 -10.87 14.69 -15.28
CA ARG A 83 -11.77 14.75 -16.45
C ARG A 83 -12.44 16.11 -16.65
N LEU A 84 -12.94 16.77 -15.60
CA LEU A 84 -13.77 17.97 -15.74
C LEU A 84 -13.01 19.16 -16.34
N PRO A 85 -11.80 19.53 -15.87
CA PRO A 85 -11.10 20.70 -16.39
C PRO A 85 -10.61 20.50 -17.83
N ALA A 86 -10.34 19.25 -18.23
CA ALA A 86 -9.89 18.91 -19.58
C ALA A 86 -10.90 19.30 -20.67
N ILE A 87 -12.20 19.31 -20.35
CA ILE A 87 -13.28 19.71 -21.27
C ILE A 87 -13.17 21.20 -21.64
N TRP A 88 -12.73 22.03 -20.70
CA TRP A 88 -12.65 23.49 -20.88
C TRP A 88 -11.26 23.96 -21.34
N LEU A 89 -10.20 23.27 -20.89
CA LEU A 89 -8.81 23.67 -21.09
C LEU A 89 -8.12 22.95 -22.27
N GLY A 90 -8.79 21.95 -22.85
CA GLY A 90 -8.24 21.10 -23.91
C GLY A 90 -7.47 19.90 -23.34
N GLU A 91 -7.79 18.71 -23.84
CA GLU A 91 -7.23 17.44 -23.36
C GLU A 91 -5.70 17.38 -23.52
N GLU A 92 -5.20 17.80 -24.69
CA GLU A 92 -3.77 17.78 -25.02
C GLU A 92 -2.93 18.62 -24.08
N TRP A 93 -3.44 19.79 -23.65
CA TRP A 93 -2.73 20.67 -22.74
C TRP A 93 -2.84 20.20 -21.28
N TYR A 94 -4.02 19.73 -20.88
CA TYR A 94 -4.35 19.46 -19.49
C TYR A 94 -3.82 18.12 -18.98
N TYR A 95 -3.95 17.04 -19.77
CA TYR A 95 -3.63 15.69 -19.29
C TYR A 95 -2.15 15.49 -18.95
N PRO A 96 -1.18 15.87 -19.81
CA PRO A 96 0.24 15.71 -19.49
C PRO A 96 0.67 16.50 -18.25
N ARG A 97 -0.04 17.60 -17.97
CA ARG A 97 0.26 18.55 -16.90
C ARG A 97 -0.28 18.11 -15.54
N PHE A 98 -1.57 17.78 -15.48
CA PHE A 98 -2.27 17.62 -14.21
C PHE A 98 -2.67 16.18 -13.89
N ALA A 99 -2.79 15.29 -14.89
CA ALA A 99 -3.25 13.94 -14.61
C ALA A 99 -2.30 13.15 -13.68
N PRO A 100 -0.97 13.12 -13.92
CA PRO A 100 -0.04 12.45 -13.01
C PRO A 100 -0.05 13.06 -11.60
N LEU A 101 -0.19 14.40 -11.52
CA LEU A 101 -0.25 15.14 -10.26
C LEU A 101 -1.45 14.69 -9.42
N TRP A 102 -2.66 14.66 -10.00
CA TRP A 102 -3.85 14.27 -9.27
C TRP A 102 -3.85 12.80 -8.87
N ILE A 103 -3.33 11.91 -9.72
CA ILE A 103 -3.24 10.47 -9.41
C ILE A 103 -2.33 10.24 -8.20
N ILE A 104 -1.12 10.82 -8.21
CA ILE A 104 -0.17 10.64 -7.10
C ILE A 104 -0.68 11.30 -5.82
N LEU A 105 -1.29 12.49 -5.91
CA LEU A 105 -1.89 13.16 -4.76
C LEU A 105 -3.08 12.38 -4.19
N GLY A 106 -3.86 11.69 -5.03
CA GLY A 106 -4.92 10.78 -4.56
C GLY A 106 -4.38 9.69 -3.65
N ILE A 107 -3.33 9.00 -4.10
CA ILE A 107 -2.65 7.95 -3.31
C ILE A 107 -2.08 8.54 -2.02
N THR A 108 -1.41 9.69 -2.12
CA THR A 108 -0.82 10.38 -0.98
C THR A 108 -1.87 10.81 0.05
N GLY A 109 -3.00 11.33 -0.43
CA GLY A 109 -4.15 11.72 0.38
C GLY A 109 -4.74 10.53 1.14
N TYR A 110 -4.81 9.35 0.53
CA TYR A 110 -5.24 8.13 1.22
C TYR A 110 -4.33 7.81 2.42
N PHE A 111 -3.02 7.91 2.26
CA PHE A 111 -2.08 7.68 3.37
C PHE A 111 -2.19 8.75 4.46
N LEU A 112 -2.35 10.03 4.10
CA LEU A 112 -2.56 11.12 5.06
C LEU A 112 -3.88 10.97 5.84
N ILE A 113 -4.95 10.49 5.22
CA ILE A 113 -6.22 10.23 5.93
C ILE A 113 -6.06 9.07 6.91
N ARG A 114 -5.31 8.03 6.54
CA ARG A 114 -5.07 6.86 7.39
C ARG A 114 -4.07 7.14 8.52
N ARG A 115 -3.10 8.02 8.29
CA ARG A 115 -2.05 8.40 9.21
C ARG A 115 -1.88 9.93 9.16
N PRO A 116 -2.76 10.67 9.84
CA PRO A 116 -2.73 12.12 9.79
C PRO A 116 -1.49 12.65 10.50
N ASP A 117 -0.70 13.42 9.75
CA ASP A 117 0.43 14.19 10.25
C ASP A 117 0.27 15.62 9.73
N ARG A 118 0.21 16.58 10.65
CA ARG A 118 -0.04 17.99 10.31
C ARG A 118 1.11 18.62 9.52
N THR A 119 2.34 18.24 9.81
CA THR A 119 3.53 18.76 9.12
C THR A 119 3.59 18.22 7.70
N LEU A 120 3.35 16.92 7.53
CA LEU A 120 3.24 16.31 6.21
C LEU A 120 2.08 16.92 5.44
N LEU A 121 0.90 17.06 6.03
CA LEU A 121 -0.25 17.67 5.37
C LEU A 121 0.04 19.11 4.88
N ILE A 122 0.61 19.97 5.73
CA ILE A 122 0.94 21.36 5.35
C ILE A 122 1.98 21.39 4.22
N SER A 123 3.03 20.56 4.31
CA SER A 123 4.06 20.47 3.26
C SER A 123 3.52 19.88 1.96
N GLY A 124 2.56 18.96 2.02
CA GLY A 124 1.89 18.40 0.85
C GLY A 124 1.00 19.40 0.15
N VAL A 125 0.25 20.21 0.91
CA VAL A 125 -0.57 21.30 0.37
C VAL A 125 0.33 22.37 -0.27
N SER A 126 1.42 22.75 0.38
CA SER A 126 2.35 23.74 -0.21
C SER A 126 3.04 23.21 -1.46
N LEU A 127 3.49 21.95 -1.46
CA LEU A 127 4.08 21.29 -2.62
C LEU A 127 3.08 21.19 -3.77
N THR A 128 1.83 20.84 -3.48
CA THR A 128 0.75 20.76 -4.49
C THR A 128 0.49 22.13 -5.11
N LEU A 129 0.38 23.17 -4.28
CA LEU A 129 0.19 24.53 -4.77
C LEU A 129 1.36 24.99 -5.64
N ALA A 130 2.60 24.74 -5.21
CA ALA A 130 3.79 25.04 -5.97
C ALA A 130 3.83 24.28 -7.30
N ALA A 131 3.47 23.00 -7.30
CA ALA A 131 3.42 22.17 -8.51
C ALA A 131 2.34 22.65 -9.49
N ILE A 132 1.14 22.99 -9.01
CA ILE A 132 0.06 23.56 -9.82
C ILE A 132 0.51 24.87 -10.47
N VAL A 133 1.11 25.77 -9.69
CA VAL A 133 1.63 27.06 -10.20
C VAL A 133 2.73 26.80 -11.24
N TYR A 134 3.70 25.95 -10.91
CA TYR A 134 4.81 25.62 -11.80
C TYR A 134 4.33 25.07 -13.14
N VAL A 135 3.44 24.08 -13.12
CA VAL A 135 2.92 23.44 -14.33
C VAL A 135 1.99 24.36 -15.12
N SER A 136 1.25 25.24 -14.45
CA SER A 136 0.42 26.25 -15.11
C SER A 136 1.27 27.28 -15.85
N LEU A 137 2.42 27.67 -15.28
CA LEU A 137 3.35 28.63 -15.87
C LEU A 137 4.24 28.05 -16.97
N LEU A 138 4.26 26.72 -17.16
CA LEU A 138 5.04 26.10 -18.24
C LEU A 138 4.55 26.63 -19.60
N PRO A 139 5.46 27.19 -20.43
CA PRO A 139 5.09 27.65 -21.76
C PRO A 139 4.46 26.51 -22.57
N SER A 140 3.47 26.80 -23.39
CA SER A 140 2.98 25.88 -24.43
C SER A 140 2.95 26.63 -25.74
N TYR A 141 3.49 26.00 -26.78
CA TYR A 141 3.42 26.51 -28.13
C TYR A 141 2.23 25.85 -28.81
N SER A 142 1.19 26.61 -29.10
CA SER A 142 0.04 26.11 -29.85
C SER A 142 0.14 26.61 -31.29
N ALA A 143 0.20 25.71 -32.26
CA ALA A 143 0.08 26.04 -33.68
C ALA A 143 -1.17 25.34 -34.24
N GLY A 144 -2.23 26.11 -34.48
CA GLY A 144 -3.56 25.57 -34.80
C GLY A 144 -4.17 24.84 -33.60
N ASN A 145 -4.79 23.68 -33.84
CA ASN A 145 -5.36 22.81 -32.80
C ASN A 145 -4.34 21.87 -32.13
N GLN A 146 -3.06 21.98 -32.46
CA GLN A 146 -2.00 21.10 -31.95
C GLN A 146 -1.14 21.85 -30.93
N VAL A 147 -0.93 21.21 -29.78
CA VAL A 147 -0.06 21.69 -28.70
C VAL A 147 1.30 21.04 -28.85
N TYR A 148 2.34 21.85 -29.01
CA TYR A 148 3.73 21.40 -29.11
C TYR A 148 4.46 21.67 -27.80
N TYR A 149 5.20 20.65 -27.37
CA TYR A 149 6.07 20.71 -26.20
C TYR A 149 7.53 20.71 -26.66
N SER A 150 8.32 21.65 -26.17
CA SER A 150 9.78 21.57 -26.33
C SER A 150 10.34 20.47 -25.43
N ASP A 151 11.51 19.94 -25.78
CA ASP A 151 12.19 18.89 -25.01
C ASP A 151 12.38 19.27 -23.54
N SER A 152 12.64 20.55 -23.26
CA SER A 152 12.74 21.07 -21.89
C SER A 152 11.44 20.95 -21.09
N ILE A 153 10.28 21.17 -21.73
CA ILE A 153 8.97 21.03 -21.09
C ILE A 153 8.65 19.55 -20.86
N VAL A 154 8.91 18.70 -21.86
CA VAL A 154 8.73 17.25 -21.72
C VAL A 154 9.54 16.72 -20.55
N MET A 155 10.81 17.14 -20.43
CA MET A 155 11.64 16.78 -19.28
C MET A 155 11.04 17.28 -17.97
N ALA A 156 10.63 18.54 -17.88
CA ALA A 156 9.99 19.07 -16.67
C ALA A 156 8.74 18.25 -16.26
N LEU A 157 7.90 17.87 -17.22
CA LEU A 157 6.69 17.08 -17.00
C LEU A 157 6.98 15.63 -16.57
N ILE A 158 8.08 15.02 -17.01
CA ILE A 158 8.48 13.67 -16.58
C ILE A 158 9.07 13.68 -15.16
N HIS A 159 9.80 14.75 -14.81
CA HIS A 159 10.46 14.84 -13.49
C HIS A 159 9.48 15.17 -12.36
N LEU A 160 8.40 15.89 -12.65
CA LEU A 160 7.43 16.29 -11.62
C LEU A 160 6.72 15.09 -10.95
N PRO A 161 6.17 14.09 -11.68
CA PRO A 161 5.61 12.88 -11.08
C PRO A 161 6.63 12.13 -10.22
N LEU A 162 7.90 12.05 -10.65
CA LEU A 162 8.97 11.41 -9.88
C LEU A 162 9.23 12.16 -8.56
N ALA A 163 9.24 13.49 -8.59
CA ALA A 163 9.38 14.32 -7.39
C ALA A 163 8.19 14.13 -6.43
N LEU A 164 6.96 14.12 -6.95
CA LEU A 164 5.75 13.83 -6.16
C LEU A 164 5.75 12.40 -5.61
N TRP A 165 6.31 11.44 -6.34
CA TRP A 165 6.50 10.07 -5.85
C TRP A 165 7.46 10.00 -4.66
N GLY A 166 8.52 10.83 -4.69
CA GLY A 166 9.41 11.00 -3.54
C GLY A 166 8.66 11.52 -2.31
N TYR A 167 7.77 12.50 -2.49
CA TYR A 167 6.92 13.00 -1.41
C TYR A 167 5.92 11.94 -0.91
N LEU A 168 5.29 11.18 -1.81
CA LEU A 168 4.50 10.01 -1.44
C LEU A 168 5.30 9.04 -0.57
N GLY A 169 6.58 8.82 -0.88
CA GLY A 169 7.50 8.04 -0.05
C GLY A 169 7.67 8.60 1.36
N LEU A 170 7.86 9.91 1.51
CA LEU A 170 7.93 10.55 2.83
C LEU A 170 6.63 10.37 3.62
N VAL A 171 5.48 10.51 2.97
CA VAL A 171 4.17 10.28 3.60
C VAL A 171 3.97 8.81 3.99
N PHE A 172 4.42 7.87 3.15
CA PHE A 172 4.35 6.44 3.42
C PHE A 172 5.23 6.02 4.60
N LEU A 173 6.45 6.55 4.66
CA LEU A 173 7.47 6.22 5.66
C LEU A 173 7.24 6.93 7.00
N GLY A 174 6.75 8.17 6.97
CA GLY A 174 6.56 9.01 8.16
C GLY A 174 7.87 9.20 8.95
N GLU A 175 7.80 9.07 10.27
CA GLU A 175 8.98 9.19 11.16
C GLU A 175 10.03 8.10 10.94
N ALA A 176 9.64 6.94 10.39
CA ALA A 176 10.52 5.79 10.15
C ALA A 176 11.33 5.91 8.85
N TRP A 177 11.40 7.08 8.20
CA TRP A 177 12.12 7.26 6.92
C TRP A 177 13.62 6.97 7.00
N ARG A 178 14.21 7.04 8.21
CA ARG A 178 15.63 6.71 8.45
C ARG A 178 15.87 5.22 8.69
N ASP A 179 14.82 4.44 8.91
CA ASP A 179 14.92 3.00 9.10
C ASP A 179 15.09 2.29 7.75
N GLU A 180 16.06 1.39 7.67
CA GLU A 180 16.40 0.66 6.46
C GLU A 180 15.26 -0.26 6.03
N GLN A 181 14.65 -0.99 6.98
CA GLN A 181 13.58 -1.93 6.67
C GLN A 181 12.33 -1.21 6.14
N SER A 182 12.05 -0.02 6.68
CA SER A 182 10.97 0.84 6.21
C SER A 182 11.19 1.32 4.77
N ARG A 183 12.43 1.69 4.41
CA ARG A 183 12.78 2.08 3.03
C ARG A 183 12.62 0.92 2.05
N VAL A 184 13.06 -0.28 2.42
CA VAL A 184 12.85 -1.50 1.60
C VAL A 184 11.37 -1.78 1.40
N ARG A 185 10.54 -1.58 2.44
CA ARG A 185 9.09 -1.74 2.36
C ARG A 185 8.44 -0.77 1.38
N PHE A 186 8.89 0.48 1.33
CA PHE A 186 8.39 1.46 0.35
C PHE A 186 8.77 1.10 -1.10
N VAL A 187 10.01 0.63 -1.32
CA VAL A 187 10.46 0.17 -2.64
C VAL A 187 9.64 -1.03 -3.09
N ARG A 188 9.43 -2.00 -2.19
CA ARG A 188 8.58 -3.17 -2.46
C ARG A 188 7.15 -2.76 -2.79
N TYR A 189 6.54 -1.87 -2.00
CA TYR A 189 5.20 -1.33 -2.26
C TYR A 189 5.11 -0.66 -3.64
N SER A 190 6.10 0.17 -4.00
CA SER A 190 6.13 0.83 -5.30
C SER A 190 6.23 -0.18 -6.44
N GLY A 191 7.07 -1.21 -6.29
CA GLY A 191 7.20 -2.28 -7.27
C GLY A 191 5.91 -3.09 -7.43
N GLU A 192 5.29 -3.48 -6.32
CA GLU A 192 3.99 -4.18 -6.33
C GLU A 192 2.89 -3.35 -6.98
N LEU A 193 2.83 -2.04 -6.69
CA LEU A 193 1.86 -1.14 -7.29
C LEU A 193 2.02 -1.07 -8.81
N VAL A 194 3.26 -0.93 -9.31
CA VAL A 194 3.54 -0.92 -10.75
C VAL A 194 3.12 -2.23 -11.39
N ILE A 195 3.54 -3.37 -10.83
CA ILE A 195 3.21 -4.69 -11.36
C ILE A 195 1.70 -4.92 -11.41
N LEU A 196 0.99 -4.64 -10.31
CA LEU A 196 -0.45 -4.82 -10.21
C LEU A 196 -1.20 -3.87 -11.15
N THR A 197 -0.78 -2.61 -11.25
CA THR A 197 -1.42 -1.64 -12.16
C THR A 197 -1.21 -2.05 -13.61
N SER A 198 -0.01 -2.50 -13.99
CA SER A 198 0.26 -3.03 -15.32
C SER A 198 -0.56 -4.28 -15.62
N LEU A 199 -0.66 -5.21 -14.67
CA LEU A 199 -1.44 -6.44 -14.86
C LEU A 199 -2.92 -6.14 -15.04
N VAL A 200 -3.50 -5.26 -14.22
CA VAL A 200 -4.90 -4.83 -14.36
C VAL A 200 -5.12 -4.08 -15.66
N GLY A 201 -4.20 -3.21 -16.06
CA GLY A 201 -4.30 -2.45 -17.31
C GLY A 201 -4.16 -3.30 -18.57
N LEU A 202 -3.41 -4.40 -18.52
CA LEU A 202 -3.24 -5.33 -19.65
C LEU A 202 -4.29 -6.45 -19.68
N GLY A 203 -4.79 -6.86 -18.52
CA GLY A 203 -5.80 -7.91 -18.40
C GLY A 203 -7.24 -7.43 -18.54
N GLY A 204 -7.46 -6.11 -18.45
CA GLY A 204 -8.74 -5.45 -18.69
C GLY A 204 -9.02 -5.18 -20.16
#